data_AF-A0A2U2YZ62-F1
#
_entry.id   AF-A0A2U2YZ62-F1
#
_cell.length_a   1.000
_cell.length_b   1.000
_cell.length_c   1.000
_cell.angle_alpha   90.00
_cell.angle_beta   90.00
_cell.angle_gamma   90.00
#
_symmetry.space_group_name_H-M   'P 1'
#
loop_
_entity.id
_entity.type
_entity.pdbx_description
1 polymer ?
#
loop_
_entity_poly.entity_id
_entity_poly.type
_entity_poly.pdbx_seq_one_letter_code
_entity_poly.pdbx_strand_id
1 'polypeptide(L)'
;MPVMLRRWRSGPRWTSGFRGADASRTWPGAVRSTTFLPRPGVNRSTRSADSRPPATGVTHGIVRRIDTIAKLNYGGQVGNKTIGCFEIGPDPERPPETGEISSGGDSGAVWLFKQGNRPGTVMAGLHFGGEAAGDPDEHALACLPTSVFEKLEISLAPPAPEDIRTIAGYAPDFLDERIDVPQLDADLTRDAVRLNGSEVVSHTHFSLALGKKQCFPFWVGWNIDGGTLKKLSRGGIPFVKDPRLPATAQGGNELYENNRLDRGHIARRADLLWGSLPEAKKANTDSFFYTNITPQMDDFNQSSKNGLWGKLEDAVFADTEVDDLKVSVFGGPVFQEDDRAFRGVKIPREFWKIIAFTEHGKLKTKGFLLTQNLVQLETLELDEFRVFQVTLGELENRTRLSFPAALHKSDTLQVPEAVADRAPLETLADIQWD
;
A
#
# COMPACT_ATOMS: atom_id res chain seq x y z
N MET A 1 28.53 0.16 36.96
CA MET A 1 28.76 -0.93 35.98
C MET A 1 28.82 -0.30 34.59
N PRO A 2 29.76 -0.69 33.72
CA PRO A 2 29.86 -0.12 32.37
C PRO A 2 28.57 -0.40 31.58
N VAL A 3 28.09 0.61 30.86
CA VAL A 3 26.89 0.51 30.04
C VAL A 3 27.30 -0.04 28.67
N MET A 4 27.01 -1.31 28.43
CA MET A 4 27.40 -2.00 27.20
C MET A 4 26.33 -1.85 26.10
N LEU A 5 26.80 -1.60 24.88
CA LEU A 5 25.97 -1.37 23.70
C LEU A 5 26.24 -2.39 22.60
N ARG A 6 25.24 -2.55 21.71
CA ARG A 6 25.33 -3.38 20.50
C ARG A 6 24.77 -2.62 19.30
N ARG A 7 25.45 -2.67 18.16
CA ARG A 7 25.03 -2.02 16.92
C ARG A 7 24.56 -3.03 15.85
N TRP A 8 23.46 -2.70 15.15
CA TRP A 8 22.90 -3.49 14.06
C TRP A 8 22.93 -2.72 12.74
N ARG A 9 23.31 -3.37 11.63
CA ARG A 9 23.39 -2.78 10.28
C ARG A 9 22.32 -3.40 9.37
N SER A 10 21.47 -2.59 8.76
CA SER A 10 20.54 -3.02 7.70
C SER A 10 20.26 -1.88 6.71
N GLY A 11 20.55 -2.07 5.42
CA GLY A 11 20.20 -1.13 4.31
C GLY A 11 21.38 -0.56 3.52
N PRO A 12 21.18 -0.08 2.27
CA PRO A 12 22.26 0.15 1.29
C PRO A 12 23.19 1.30 1.71
N ARG A 13 24.49 1.12 1.41
CA ARG A 13 25.57 2.05 1.76
C ARG A 13 25.36 3.40 1.08
N TRP A 14 25.27 4.47 1.87
CA TRP A 14 25.52 5.83 1.40
C TRP A 14 27.03 6.08 1.45
N THR A 15 27.69 6.10 0.29
CA THR A 15 29.08 6.54 0.17
C THR A 15 29.11 8.04 -0.09
N SER A 16 29.37 8.87 0.93
CA SER A 16 29.88 10.22 0.72
C SER A 16 31.37 10.12 0.41
N GLY A 17 31.72 9.95 -0.87
CA GLY A 17 33.12 9.99 -1.28
C GLY A 17 33.57 11.44 -1.44
N PHE A 18 34.45 11.94 -0.58
CA PHE A 18 35.30 13.10 -0.94
C PHE A 18 36.69 12.99 -0.32
N ARG A 19 37.68 12.89 -1.21
CA ARG A 19 39.07 13.29 -0.98
C ARG A 19 39.14 14.80 -1.16
N GLY A 20 39.94 15.48 -0.34
CA GLY A 20 40.05 16.93 -0.36
C GLY A 20 40.56 17.51 -1.69
N ALA A 21 40.13 18.74 -2.00
CA ALA A 21 40.90 19.71 -2.77
C ALA A 21 40.26 21.11 -2.65
N ASP A 22 41.07 22.02 -2.12
CA ASP A 22 41.35 23.40 -2.53
C ASP A 22 40.26 24.33 -3.11
N ALA A 23 40.32 25.57 -2.64
CA ALA A 23 39.43 26.67 -2.91
C ALA A 23 39.86 27.48 -4.13
N SER A 24 38.96 27.68 -5.10
CA SER A 24 38.78 28.94 -5.83
C SER A 24 37.87 28.75 -7.06
N ARG A 25 36.65 29.31 -7.00
CA ARG A 25 35.98 30.09 -8.06
C ARG A 25 34.53 30.37 -7.67
N THR A 26 34.16 31.64 -7.78
CA THR A 26 32.87 32.25 -7.46
C THR A 26 31.87 32.19 -8.63
N TRP A 27 30.59 32.43 -8.30
CA TRP A 27 29.45 32.99 -9.09
C TRP A 27 28.13 32.16 -9.01
N PRO A 28 26.95 32.81 -9.11
CA PRO A 28 25.99 32.88 -8.01
C PRO A 28 24.69 32.09 -8.28
N GLY A 29 23.92 31.78 -7.24
CA GLY A 29 22.64 31.09 -7.39
C GLY A 29 21.69 31.28 -6.22
N ALA A 30 20.46 31.67 -6.57
CA ALA A 30 19.31 31.81 -5.70
C ALA A 30 18.71 30.46 -5.28
N VAL A 31 18.18 30.43 -4.05
CA VAL A 31 16.90 29.88 -3.56
C VAL A 31 16.24 28.65 -4.24
N ARG A 32 15.89 27.69 -3.36
CA ARG A 32 14.74 26.73 -3.29
C ARG A 32 14.94 25.24 -3.61
N SER A 33 14.51 24.46 -2.61
CA SER A 33 14.07 23.06 -2.51
C SER A 33 14.33 22.10 -3.66
N THR A 34 14.97 20.97 -3.38
CA THR A 34 15.08 19.85 -4.32
C THR A 34 14.70 18.53 -3.63
N THR A 35 13.57 17.99 -4.05
CA THR A 35 13.11 16.60 -3.89
C THR A 35 13.89 15.71 -4.86
N PHE A 36 14.35 14.52 -4.45
CA PHE A 36 15.13 13.61 -5.29
C PHE A 36 14.27 12.42 -5.76
N LEU A 37 14.04 12.34 -7.07
CA LEU A 37 13.58 11.14 -7.81
C LEU A 37 14.77 10.49 -8.54
N PRO A 38 14.84 9.16 -8.69
CA PRO A 38 15.87 8.49 -9.49
C PRO A 38 15.45 8.39 -10.97
N ARG A 39 16.37 8.70 -11.90
CA ARG A 39 16.19 8.46 -13.35
C ARG A 39 16.78 7.11 -13.79
N PRO A 40 16.24 6.45 -14.84
CA PRO A 40 16.76 5.19 -15.37
C PRO A 40 17.76 5.36 -16.54
N GLY A 41 18.80 4.51 -16.52
CA GLY A 41 19.51 3.92 -17.69
C GLY A 41 20.60 4.73 -18.40
N VAL A 42 21.88 4.36 -18.27
CA VAL A 42 22.91 4.31 -19.35
C VAL A 42 23.98 3.23 -19.03
N ASN A 43 24.47 2.60 -20.11
CA ASN A 43 25.28 1.40 -20.29
C ASN A 43 26.65 1.26 -19.58
N ARG A 44 27.06 -0.02 -19.48
CA ARG A 44 28.34 -0.59 -19.00
C ARG A 44 29.58 -0.06 -19.75
N SER A 45 30.67 0.19 -19.02
CA SER A 45 32.02 -0.25 -19.41
C SER A 45 32.97 -0.38 -18.20
N THR A 46 33.39 -1.62 -17.93
CA THR A 46 34.69 -2.07 -17.41
C THR A 46 35.50 -1.14 -16.48
N ARG A 47 35.56 -1.49 -15.19
CA ARG A 47 36.79 -1.45 -14.38
C ARG A 47 36.72 -2.41 -13.18
N SER A 48 37.76 -3.25 -13.12
CA SER A 48 38.23 -4.21 -12.11
C SER A 48 37.37 -4.48 -10.86
N ALA A 49 37.09 -5.76 -10.66
CA ALA A 49 36.63 -6.35 -9.42
C ALA A 49 37.56 -6.01 -8.24
N ASP A 50 37.01 -5.31 -7.26
CA ASP A 50 37.51 -5.31 -5.88
C ASP A 50 36.34 -5.82 -5.01
N SER A 51 36.36 -7.11 -4.73
CA SER A 51 35.36 -7.81 -3.95
C SER A 51 35.41 -7.35 -2.48
N ARG A 52 34.56 -6.40 -2.10
CA ARG A 52 34.34 -6.05 -0.69
C ARG A 52 33.13 -6.81 -0.13
N PRO A 53 33.23 -7.46 1.04
CA PRO A 53 32.14 -8.27 1.59
C PRO A 53 30.95 -7.39 2.05
N PRO A 54 29.73 -7.95 2.08
CA PRO A 54 28.56 -7.28 2.66
C PRO A 54 28.74 -7.13 4.19
N ALA A 55 28.51 -5.93 4.72
CA ALA A 55 28.72 -5.61 6.14
C ALA A 55 27.53 -6.06 6.99
N THR A 56 27.56 -7.32 7.46
CA THR A 56 26.60 -7.94 8.39
C THR A 56 27.14 -8.05 9.82
N GLY A 57 28.15 -7.26 10.16
CA GLY A 57 28.83 -7.29 11.46
C GLY A 57 28.06 -6.57 12.58
N VAL A 58 28.19 -7.10 13.79
CA VAL A 58 27.68 -6.54 15.05
C VAL A 58 28.84 -5.91 15.81
N THR A 59 28.72 -4.64 16.16
CA THR A 59 29.76 -3.92 16.93
C THR A 59 29.35 -3.77 18.39
N HIS A 60 30.30 -3.97 19.31
CA HIS A 60 30.13 -3.79 20.76
C HIS A 60 30.90 -2.56 21.25
N GLY A 61 30.34 -1.83 22.20
CA GLY A 61 30.95 -0.62 22.74
C GLY A 61 30.49 -0.29 24.15
N ILE A 62 31.25 0.57 24.83
CA ILE A 62 30.98 1.05 26.18
C ILE A 62 30.82 2.57 26.12
N VAL A 63 29.74 3.09 26.72
CA VAL A 63 29.57 4.55 26.85
C VAL A 63 30.67 5.10 27.74
N ARG A 64 31.51 5.97 27.19
CA ARG A 64 32.63 6.62 27.89
C ARG A 64 32.27 8.01 28.36
N ARG A 65 31.49 8.76 27.58
CA ARG A 65 30.97 10.09 27.94
C ARG A 65 29.50 10.17 27.59
N ILE A 66 28.70 10.67 28.51
CA ILE A 66 27.24 10.79 28.36
C ILE A 66 26.80 12.08 27.68
N ASP A 67 27.67 13.10 27.67
CA ASP A 67 27.42 14.40 27.06
C ASP A 67 28.68 14.87 26.32
N THR A 68 28.58 14.95 25.00
CA THR A 68 29.60 15.42 24.06
C THR A 68 28.94 16.33 23.04
N ILE A 69 29.68 17.31 22.52
CA ILE A 69 29.21 18.19 21.47
C ILE A 69 30.05 17.96 20.22
N ALA A 70 29.41 17.46 19.16
CA ALA A 70 30.02 17.36 17.84
C ALA A 70 29.69 18.59 16.99
N LYS A 71 30.69 19.19 16.35
CA LYS A 71 30.51 20.27 15.38
C LYS A 71 30.75 19.75 13.98
N LEU A 72 29.77 19.96 13.10
CA LEU A 72 29.84 19.52 11.71
C LEU A 72 29.62 20.69 10.79
N ASN A 73 30.54 20.86 9.85
CA ASN A 73 30.38 21.83 8.80
C ASN A 73 29.75 21.15 7.58
N TYR A 74 28.50 21.48 7.29
CA TYR A 74 27.80 20.97 6.10
C TYR A 74 28.13 21.77 4.82
N GLY A 75 28.94 22.82 4.94
CA GLY A 75 29.26 23.73 3.84
C GLY A 75 28.04 24.52 3.35
N GLY A 76 28.26 25.34 2.32
CA GLY A 76 27.20 26.11 1.66
C GLY A 76 26.39 27.00 2.61
N GLN A 77 25.06 27.07 2.40
CA GLN A 77 24.14 27.87 3.21
C GLN A 77 23.77 27.22 4.56
N VAL A 78 24.15 25.95 4.79
CA VAL A 78 23.77 25.20 6.01
C VAL A 78 24.73 25.51 7.17
N GLY A 79 26.01 25.70 6.87
CA GLY A 79 27.05 26.10 7.81
C GLY A 79 27.35 25.06 8.91
N ASN A 80 27.97 25.54 9.99
CA ASN A 80 28.30 24.70 11.15
C ASN A 80 27.05 24.36 11.96
N LYS A 81 26.81 23.06 12.19
CA LYS A 81 25.80 22.56 13.13
C LYS A 81 26.48 21.96 14.34
N THR A 82 25.88 22.25 15.49
CA THR A 82 26.31 21.73 16.78
C THR A 82 25.29 20.66 17.20
N ILE A 83 25.78 19.45 17.45
CA ILE A 83 24.94 18.29 17.76
C ILE A 83 25.36 17.77 19.14
N GLY A 84 24.40 17.69 20.06
CA GLY A 84 24.58 16.98 21.33
C GLY A 84 24.56 15.48 21.10
N CYS A 85 25.57 14.79 21.61
CA CYS A 85 25.79 13.36 21.43
C CYS A 85 26.41 12.76 22.70
N PHE A 86 26.60 11.44 22.68
CA PHE A 86 27.38 10.71 23.67
C PHE A 86 28.44 9.86 22.95
N GLU A 87 29.52 9.58 23.67
CA GLU A 87 30.71 8.91 23.15
C GLU A 87 30.74 7.44 23.58
N ILE A 88 31.05 6.57 22.62
CA ILE A 88 31.09 5.13 22.78
C ILE A 88 32.47 4.66 22.35
N GLY A 89 33.26 4.12 23.28
CA GLY A 89 34.53 3.50 22.93
C GLY A 89 34.42 1.98 22.76
N PRO A 90 35.48 1.34 22.23
CA PRO A 90 35.52 -0.11 22.04
C PRO A 90 35.32 -0.87 23.35
N ASP A 91 34.58 -1.96 23.27
CA ASP A 91 34.46 -2.93 24.36
C ASP A 91 35.75 -3.79 24.39
N PRO A 92 36.58 -3.71 25.45
CA PRO A 92 37.85 -4.44 25.51
C PRO A 92 37.65 -5.96 25.56
N GLU A 93 36.49 -6.44 26.02
CA GLU A 93 36.16 -7.86 26.02
C GLU A 93 35.70 -8.34 24.64
N ARG A 94 35.33 -7.41 23.74
CA ARG A 94 34.80 -7.68 22.40
C ARG A 94 35.24 -6.62 21.40
N PRO A 95 36.53 -6.57 21.08
CA PRO A 95 37.04 -5.59 20.14
C PRO A 95 36.39 -5.79 18.77
N PRO A 96 36.17 -4.69 18.02
CA PRO A 96 35.70 -4.77 16.64
C PRO A 96 36.69 -5.55 15.76
N GLU A 97 36.17 -6.37 14.84
CA GLU A 97 37.01 -7.21 13.95
C GLU A 97 37.98 -6.39 13.09
N THR A 98 37.59 -5.17 12.74
CA THR A 98 38.40 -4.24 11.93
C THR A 98 39.28 -3.32 12.79
N GLY A 99 39.23 -3.43 14.12
CA GLY A 99 39.85 -2.44 15.03
C GLY A 99 39.04 -1.16 15.21
N GLU A 100 38.16 -0.86 14.25
CA GLU A 100 37.35 0.37 14.18
C GLU A 100 35.92 0.12 14.70
N ILE A 101 35.48 0.92 15.67
CA ILE A 101 34.11 0.97 16.18
C ILE A 101 33.19 1.81 15.29
N SER A 102 33.77 2.74 14.52
CA SER A 102 33.08 3.64 13.59
C SER A 102 33.71 3.58 12.20
N SER A 103 32.91 3.72 11.14
CA SER A 103 33.40 3.65 9.77
C SER A 103 32.49 4.41 8.81
N GLY A 104 33.00 4.76 7.63
CA GLY A 104 32.18 5.36 6.57
C GLY A 104 30.99 4.47 6.20
N GLY A 105 29.78 5.04 6.22
CA GLY A 105 28.52 4.33 5.95
C GLY A 105 27.76 3.87 7.20
N ASP A 106 28.19 4.33 8.37
CA ASP A 106 27.69 3.87 9.66
C ASP A 106 26.56 4.69 10.25
N SER A 107 26.43 5.92 9.77
CA SER A 107 25.43 6.88 10.17
C SER A 107 24.02 6.31 10.03
N GLY A 108 23.19 6.55 11.06
CA GLY A 108 21.81 6.06 11.13
C GLY A 108 21.65 4.67 11.74
N ALA A 109 22.74 3.93 11.97
CA ALA A 109 22.67 2.65 12.66
C ALA A 109 22.30 2.82 14.14
N VAL A 110 21.60 1.83 14.70
CA VAL A 110 21.06 1.90 16.07
C VAL A 110 22.03 1.26 17.07
N TRP A 111 22.29 1.96 18.17
CA TRP A 111 22.89 1.40 19.39
C TRP A 111 21.80 0.98 20.37
N LEU A 112 21.85 -0.28 20.81
CA LEU A 112 20.93 -0.85 21.80
C LEU A 112 21.68 -1.16 23.09
N PHE A 113 21.06 -0.91 24.25
CA PHE A 113 21.58 -1.41 25.53
C PHE A 113 21.57 -2.94 25.55
N LYS A 114 22.59 -3.56 26.14
CA LYS A 114 22.65 -5.01 26.33
C LYS A 114 21.94 -5.43 27.62
N GLN A 115 21.25 -6.57 27.56
CA GLN A 115 20.80 -7.32 28.74
C GLN A 115 21.61 -8.63 28.79
N GLY A 116 22.69 -8.63 29.56
CA GLY A 116 23.69 -9.70 29.52
C GLY A 116 24.35 -9.79 28.13
N ASN A 117 24.30 -10.97 27.50
CA ASN A 117 24.90 -11.20 26.19
C ASN A 117 23.95 -10.92 24.99
N ARG A 118 22.72 -10.49 25.26
CA ARG A 118 21.69 -10.25 24.22
C ARG A 118 21.43 -8.76 24.05
N PRO A 119 21.02 -8.31 22.84
CA PRO A 119 20.49 -6.96 22.68
C PRO A 119 19.22 -6.81 23.54
N GLY A 120 19.14 -5.74 24.30
CA GLY A 120 17.91 -5.30 24.95
C GLY A 120 16.99 -4.60 23.96
N THR A 121 15.82 -4.20 24.45
CA THR A 121 14.80 -3.48 23.68
C THR A 121 14.93 -1.96 23.78
N VAL A 122 15.85 -1.47 24.62
CA VAL A 122 16.03 -0.04 24.87
C VAL A 122 17.11 0.51 23.93
N MET A 123 16.68 1.47 23.10
CA MET A 123 17.56 2.23 22.23
C MET A 123 18.40 3.20 23.05
N ALA A 124 19.72 3.14 22.88
CA ALA A 124 20.66 4.06 23.50
C ALA A 124 20.88 5.30 22.62
N GLY A 125 20.99 5.13 21.30
CA GLY A 125 21.27 6.24 20.39
C GLY A 125 21.34 5.85 18.92
N LEU A 126 21.34 6.86 18.06
CA LEU A 126 21.61 6.72 16.64
C LEU A 126 23.08 7.05 16.38
N HIS A 127 23.82 6.10 15.84
CA HIS A 127 25.19 6.32 15.38
C HIS A 127 25.20 7.47 14.38
N PHE A 128 26.06 8.45 14.63
CA PHE A 128 26.15 9.65 13.83
C PHE A 128 27.50 9.74 13.11
N GLY A 129 28.60 9.41 13.79
CA GLY A 129 29.95 9.36 13.22
C GLY A 129 30.95 8.81 14.24
N GLY A 130 32.23 8.99 13.98
CA GLY A 130 33.30 8.66 14.93
C GLY A 130 34.44 9.67 14.87
N GLU A 131 35.61 9.22 15.32
CA GLU A 131 36.86 9.96 15.28
C GLU A 131 37.29 10.40 13.87
N ALA A 132 38.27 11.32 13.82
CA ALA A 132 38.91 11.70 12.58
C ALA A 132 39.96 10.65 12.18
N ALA A 133 40.18 10.48 10.88
CA ALA A 133 41.16 9.52 10.38
C ALA A 133 42.56 9.75 10.99
N GLY A 134 43.11 8.73 11.67
CA GLY A 134 44.43 8.76 12.31
C GLY A 134 44.44 9.21 13.77
N ASP A 135 43.26 9.41 14.39
CA ASP A 135 43.16 9.60 15.84
C ASP A 135 43.51 8.29 16.58
N PRO A 136 44.42 8.30 17.57
CA PRO A 136 44.74 7.10 18.35
C PRO A 136 43.64 6.66 19.32
N ASP A 137 42.64 7.50 19.62
CA ASP A 137 41.51 7.15 20.50
C ASP A 137 40.24 6.82 19.70
N GLU A 138 40.02 5.52 19.48
CA GLU A 138 38.86 5.00 18.75
C GLU A 138 37.54 5.25 19.50
N HIS A 139 36.60 5.96 18.88
CA HIS A 139 35.30 6.24 19.46
C HIS A 139 34.18 6.54 18.44
N ALA A 140 33.01 5.98 18.70
CA ALA A 140 31.77 6.34 18.03
C ALA A 140 31.06 7.49 18.77
N LEU A 141 30.38 8.33 18.00
CA LEU A 141 29.46 9.35 18.46
C LEU A 141 28.03 8.95 18.09
N ALA A 142 27.13 9.01 19.07
CA ALA A 142 25.72 8.73 18.87
C ALA A 142 24.84 9.86 19.38
N CYS A 143 23.81 10.20 18.62
CA CYS A 143 22.80 11.17 19.02
C CYS A 143 21.79 10.52 19.95
N LEU A 144 21.28 11.30 20.90
CA LEU A 144 20.15 10.90 21.74
C LEU A 144 18.90 10.71 20.85
N PRO A 145 18.18 9.57 20.97
CA PRO A 145 17.03 9.28 20.12
C PRO A 145 15.93 10.35 20.24
N THR A 146 15.66 10.83 21.46
CA THR A 146 14.65 11.86 21.73
C THR A 146 14.92 13.15 20.98
N SER A 147 16.16 13.65 21.00
CA SER A 147 16.54 14.87 20.28
C SER A 147 16.44 14.74 18.76
N VAL A 148 16.66 13.54 18.22
CA VAL A 148 16.46 13.27 16.79
C VAL A 148 14.98 13.20 16.46
N PHE A 149 14.19 12.51 17.28
CA PHE A 149 12.75 12.40 17.09
C PHE A 149 12.03 13.73 17.20
N GLU A 150 12.39 14.59 18.16
CA GLU A 150 11.85 15.94 18.28
C GLU A 150 12.15 16.79 17.04
N LYS A 151 13.39 16.78 16.54
CA LYS A 151 13.78 17.58 15.36
C LYS A 151 13.18 17.09 14.05
N LEU A 152 12.87 15.80 13.96
CA LEU A 152 12.23 15.18 12.80
C LEU A 152 10.71 15.06 12.97
N GLU A 153 10.15 15.59 14.06
CA GLU A 153 8.72 15.51 14.41
C GLU A 153 8.19 14.06 14.44
N ILE A 154 9.05 13.11 14.84
CA ILE A 154 8.70 11.69 15.00
C ILE A 154 8.14 11.47 16.40
N SER A 155 6.90 11.00 16.51
CA SER A 155 6.31 10.54 17.77
C SER A 155 6.37 9.01 17.88
N LEU A 156 6.84 8.51 19.02
CA LEU A 156 6.75 7.09 19.38
C LEU A 156 5.53 6.77 20.24
N ALA A 157 4.77 7.80 20.66
CA ALA A 157 3.50 7.58 21.33
C ALA A 157 2.49 7.06 20.31
N PRO A 158 1.73 5.99 20.61
CA PRO A 158 0.53 5.68 19.86
C PRO A 158 -0.34 6.95 19.85
N PRO A 159 -0.91 7.37 18.70
CA PRO A 159 -1.86 8.46 18.72
C PRO A 159 -2.93 8.16 19.78
N ALA A 160 -3.36 9.19 20.51
CA ALA A 160 -4.52 9.07 21.38
C ALA A 160 -5.65 8.43 20.56
N PRO A 161 -6.46 7.52 21.14
CA PRO A 161 -7.63 7.02 20.45
C PRO A 161 -8.59 8.20 20.27
N GLU A 162 -8.41 8.96 19.20
CA GLU A 162 -9.42 9.88 18.71
C GLU A 162 -10.65 9.05 18.39
N ASP A 163 -11.80 9.58 18.82
CA ASP A 163 -13.09 8.91 18.82
C ASP A 163 -13.36 8.19 17.48
N ILE A 164 -13.17 6.87 17.45
CA ILE A 164 -13.56 6.03 16.31
C ILE A 164 -15.08 5.93 16.31
N ARG A 165 -15.77 6.98 15.85
CA ARG A 165 -17.15 6.93 15.38
C ARG A 165 -17.41 8.03 14.34
N THR A 166 -17.03 7.73 13.11
CA THR A 166 -18.03 7.57 12.05
C THR A 166 -17.55 6.48 11.11
N ILE A 167 -18.35 5.44 10.89
CA ILE A 167 -18.10 4.53 9.77
C ILE A 167 -18.39 5.37 8.51
N ALA A 168 -17.36 6.01 7.97
CA ALA A 168 -17.44 6.64 6.66
C ALA A 168 -17.38 5.50 5.64
N GLY A 169 -18.55 5.22 5.04
CA GLY A 169 -18.68 4.33 3.89
C GLY A 169 -17.94 4.86 2.68
N TYR A 170 -18.37 4.42 1.51
CA TYR A 170 -18.12 5.18 0.28
C TYR A 170 -18.53 6.65 0.47
N ALA A 171 -17.63 7.57 0.10
CA ALA A 171 -17.80 9.01 0.14
C ALA A 171 -18.17 9.53 -1.27
N PRO A 172 -19.39 10.05 -1.48
CA PRO A 172 -19.82 10.56 -2.79
C PRO A 172 -19.05 11.80 -3.25
N ASP A 173 -18.63 12.65 -2.30
CA ASP A 173 -17.93 13.91 -2.56
C ASP A 173 -16.40 13.73 -2.45
N PHE A 174 -15.88 12.53 -2.75
CA PHE A 174 -14.46 12.21 -2.62
C PHE A 174 -13.59 12.80 -3.74
N LEU A 175 -14.16 12.95 -4.93
CA LEU A 175 -13.58 13.64 -6.08
C LEU A 175 -14.21 15.04 -6.22
N ASP A 176 -13.68 15.85 -7.13
CA ASP A 176 -14.18 17.21 -7.39
C ASP A 176 -15.65 17.24 -7.85
N GLU A 177 -16.10 16.17 -8.52
CA GLU A 177 -17.49 15.95 -8.88
C GLU A 177 -18.11 14.88 -7.96
N ARG A 178 -19.30 15.17 -7.43
CA ARG A 178 -20.05 14.23 -6.61
C ARG A 178 -20.50 13.03 -7.45
N ILE A 179 -20.21 11.83 -6.95
CA ILE A 179 -20.60 10.57 -7.57
C ILE A 179 -21.37 9.75 -6.54
N ASP A 180 -22.70 9.66 -6.67
CA ASP A 180 -23.52 8.82 -5.78
C ASP A 180 -23.28 7.31 -6.03
N VAL A 181 -23.87 6.45 -5.20
CA VAL A 181 -23.78 4.98 -5.38
C VAL A 181 -24.73 4.48 -6.47
N PRO A 182 -24.48 3.30 -7.09
CA PRO A 182 -25.39 2.69 -8.04
C PRO A 182 -26.79 2.44 -7.42
N GLN A 183 -27.83 2.71 -8.20
CA GLN A 183 -29.21 2.43 -7.81
C GLN A 183 -29.61 1.02 -8.22
N LEU A 184 -30.36 0.36 -7.35
CA LEU A 184 -30.97 -0.93 -7.62
C LEU A 184 -32.30 -0.73 -8.35
N ASP A 185 -32.63 -1.61 -9.30
CA ASP A 185 -33.99 -1.65 -9.82
C ASP A 185 -35.01 -2.18 -8.79
N ALA A 186 -36.30 -2.19 -9.15
CA ALA A 186 -37.37 -2.57 -8.23
C ALA A 186 -37.30 -4.03 -7.72
N ASP A 187 -36.78 -4.97 -8.52
CA ASP A 187 -36.62 -6.36 -8.08
C ASP A 187 -35.43 -6.52 -7.15
N LEU A 188 -34.29 -5.92 -7.51
CA LEU A 188 -33.09 -5.92 -6.69
C LEU A 188 -33.32 -5.22 -5.35
N THR A 189 -34.04 -4.10 -5.34
CA THR A 189 -34.47 -3.37 -4.13
C THR A 189 -35.25 -4.27 -3.17
N ARG A 190 -36.20 -5.08 -3.69
CA ARG A 190 -36.96 -6.03 -2.85
C ARG A 190 -36.06 -7.13 -2.28
N ASP A 191 -35.09 -7.59 -3.07
CA ASP A 191 -34.17 -8.64 -2.67
C ASP A 191 -33.03 -8.14 -1.76
N ALA A 192 -32.75 -6.84 -1.72
CA ALA A 192 -31.65 -6.28 -0.96
C ALA A 192 -31.84 -6.43 0.56
N VAL A 193 -30.75 -6.79 1.25
CA VAL A 193 -30.66 -6.72 2.71
C VAL A 193 -30.72 -5.26 3.14
N ARG A 194 -31.48 -4.99 4.21
CA ARG A 194 -31.55 -3.65 4.80
C ARG A 194 -30.94 -3.62 6.18
N LEU A 195 -30.07 -2.65 6.43
CA LEU A 195 -29.55 -2.30 7.74
C LEU A 195 -30.13 -0.94 8.15
N ASN A 196 -30.85 -0.90 9.26
CA ASN A 196 -31.51 0.33 9.76
C ASN A 196 -32.40 1.03 8.71
N GLY A 197 -33.09 0.25 7.87
CA GLY A 197 -33.96 0.76 6.82
C GLY A 197 -33.27 1.14 5.50
N SER A 198 -31.94 1.16 5.46
CA SER A 198 -31.14 1.42 4.25
C SER A 198 -30.69 0.12 3.57
N GLU A 199 -30.70 0.09 2.24
CA GLU A 199 -30.11 -0.99 1.42
C GLU A 199 -28.59 -0.85 1.29
N VAL A 200 -28.08 0.36 1.55
CA VAL A 200 -26.66 0.65 1.56
C VAL A 200 -26.08 0.35 2.94
N VAL A 201 -25.17 -0.61 2.99
CA VAL A 201 -24.45 -1.02 4.20
C VAL A 201 -23.05 -0.42 4.16
N SER A 202 -22.78 0.52 5.07
CA SER A 202 -21.47 1.18 5.15
C SER A 202 -20.48 0.42 6.04
N HIS A 203 -19.25 0.35 5.57
CA HIS A 203 -18.05 -0.15 6.24
C HIS A 203 -16.96 0.92 6.09
N THR A 204 -15.81 0.79 6.77
CA THR A 204 -14.80 1.86 6.66
C THR A 204 -14.19 1.90 5.25
N HIS A 205 -14.33 3.03 4.56
CA HIS A 205 -13.91 3.32 3.17
C HIS A 205 -14.69 2.64 2.05
N PHE A 206 -15.72 1.85 2.37
CA PHE A 206 -16.56 1.25 1.35
C PHE A 206 -18.01 1.07 1.80
N SER A 207 -18.91 1.04 0.84
CA SER A 207 -20.32 0.74 1.03
C SER A 207 -20.73 -0.35 0.05
N LEU A 208 -21.76 -1.12 0.39
CA LEU A 208 -22.29 -2.16 -0.49
C LEU A 208 -23.81 -2.25 -0.40
N ALA A 209 -24.42 -2.82 -1.43
CA ALA A 209 -25.78 -3.36 -1.37
C ALA A 209 -25.74 -4.88 -1.52
N LEU A 210 -26.31 -5.61 -0.56
CA LEU A 210 -26.21 -7.07 -0.46
C LEU A 210 -27.49 -7.76 -0.92
N GLY A 211 -27.39 -8.71 -1.86
CA GLY A 211 -28.54 -9.52 -2.30
C GLY A 211 -28.82 -10.68 -1.36
N LYS A 212 -30.09 -10.83 -0.92
CA LYS A 212 -30.49 -11.93 -0.02
C LYS A 212 -30.38 -13.29 -0.69
N LYS A 213 -30.77 -13.40 -1.97
CA LYS A 213 -30.78 -14.68 -2.70
C LYS A 213 -29.40 -15.09 -3.17
N GLN A 214 -28.60 -14.13 -3.62
CA GLN A 214 -27.27 -14.39 -4.14
C GLN A 214 -26.26 -14.61 -3.03
N CYS A 215 -26.51 -14.08 -1.83
CA CYS A 215 -25.59 -14.08 -0.69
C CYS A 215 -24.28 -13.30 -0.95
N PHE A 216 -24.29 -12.46 -1.99
CA PHE A 216 -23.18 -11.65 -2.52
C PHE A 216 -23.66 -10.23 -2.81
N PRO A 217 -22.77 -9.22 -2.84
CA PRO A 217 -23.17 -7.85 -3.12
C PRO A 217 -23.65 -7.69 -4.57
N PHE A 218 -24.69 -6.88 -4.79
CA PHE A 218 -25.01 -6.34 -6.12
C PHE A 218 -23.93 -5.37 -6.59
N TRP A 219 -23.43 -4.56 -5.66
CA TRP A 219 -22.33 -3.66 -5.87
C TRP A 219 -21.60 -3.38 -4.55
N VAL A 220 -20.32 -3.05 -4.68
CA VAL A 220 -19.48 -2.43 -3.65
C VAL A 220 -18.88 -1.16 -4.25
N GLY A 221 -19.02 -0.04 -3.57
CA GLY A 221 -18.39 1.24 -3.89
C GLY A 221 -17.33 1.56 -2.86
N TRP A 222 -16.15 2.00 -3.28
CA TRP A 222 -15.06 2.39 -2.38
C TRP A 222 -14.24 3.54 -2.95
N ASN A 223 -13.53 4.23 -2.07
CA ASN A 223 -12.61 5.30 -2.44
C ASN A 223 -11.17 4.87 -2.16
N ILE A 224 -10.23 5.44 -2.92
CA ILE A 224 -8.79 5.23 -2.79
C ILE A 224 -8.14 6.60 -2.64
N ASP A 225 -7.50 6.84 -1.50
CA ASP A 225 -6.58 7.96 -1.30
C ASP A 225 -5.14 7.44 -1.35
N GLY A 226 -4.49 7.63 -2.51
CA GLY A 226 -3.10 7.25 -2.75
C GLY A 226 -2.12 7.99 -1.84
N GLY A 227 -2.40 9.27 -1.53
CA GLY A 227 -1.53 10.13 -0.73
C GLY A 227 -1.45 9.74 0.74
N THR A 228 -2.45 9.02 1.26
CA THR A 228 -2.50 8.62 2.68
C THR A 228 -2.45 7.10 2.92
N LEU A 229 -2.13 6.31 1.90
CA LEU A 229 -2.02 4.84 2.00
C LEU A 229 -1.09 4.37 3.14
N LYS A 230 -1.51 3.31 3.82
CA LYS A 230 -0.81 2.65 4.93
C LYS A 230 -0.43 1.23 4.56
N LYS A 231 0.81 0.86 4.89
CA LYS A 231 1.29 -0.52 4.82
C LYS A 231 0.91 -1.25 6.11
N LEU A 232 -0.18 -2.01 6.08
CA LEU A 232 -0.60 -2.87 7.19
C LEU A 232 -0.50 -4.35 6.82
N SER A 233 -0.22 -5.19 7.81
CA SER A 233 -0.24 -6.64 7.64
C SER A 233 -1.66 -7.18 7.50
N ARG A 234 -1.81 -8.23 6.69
CA ARG A 234 -3.03 -9.05 6.60
C ARG A 234 -3.05 -10.22 7.60
N GLY A 235 -1.91 -10.50 8.23
CA GLY A 235 -1.74 -11.68 9.09
C GLY A 235 -2.65 -11.60 10.32
N GLY A 236 -3.33 -12.70 10.63
CA GLY A 236 -4.17 -12.82 11.83
C GLY A 236 -5.58 -12.25 11.71
N ILE A 237 -6.00 -11.75 10.55
CA ILE A 237 -7.38 -11.26 10.34
C ILE A 237 -8.21 -12.41 9.71
N PRO A 238 -9.20 -12.97 10.43
CA PRO A 238 -10.03 -14.03 9.89
C PRO A 238 -11.11 -13.44 8.96
N PHE A 239 -11.49 -14.21 7.94
CA PHE A 239 -12.71 -13.94 7.19
C PHE A 239 -13.91 -14.36 8.03
N VAL A 240 -14.87 -13.45 8.20
CA VAL A 240 -16.05 -13.66 9.07
C VAL A 240 -17.31 -13.09 8.42
N LYS A 241 -18.48 -13.59 8.81
CA LYS A 241 -19.76 -12.97 8.41
C LYS A 241 -19.91 -11.63 9.12
N ASP A 242 -20.53 -10.64 8.48
CA ASP A 242 -20.88 -9.37 9.13
C ASP A 242 -22.00 -9.64 10.16
N PRO A 243 -21.74 -9.46 11.46
CA PRO A 243 -22.72 -9.74 12.50
C PRO A 243 -23.91 -8.76 12.49
N ARG A 244 -23.83 -7.64 11.76
CA ARG A 244 -24.92 -6.66 11.62
C ARG A 244 -26.00 -7.13 10.65
N LEU A 245 -25.69 -8.10 9.78
CA LEU A 245 -26.57 -8.55 8.72
C LEU A 245 -27.02 -10.00 8.98
N PRO A 246 -28.18 -10.43 8.43
CA PRO A 246 -28.63 -11.81 8.55
C PRO A 246 -27.59 -12.80 8.02
N ALA A 247 -27.23 -13.81 8.81
CA ALA A 247 -26.25 -14.82 8.42
C ALA A 247 -26.70 -15.68 7.23
N THR A 248 -28.02 -15.79 7.01
CA THR A 248 -28.65 -16.51 5.89
C THR A 248 -28.55 -15.77 4.56
N ALA A 249 -28.27 -14.47 4.58
CA ALA A 249 -28.11 -13.63 3.40
C ALA A 249 -26.62 -13.43 3.03
N GLN A 250 -25.73 -14.24 3.61
CA GLN A 250 -24.28 -14.11 3.45
C GLN A 250 -23.66 -15.46 3.15
N GLY A 251 -22.77 -15.49 2.16
CA GLY A 251 -21.82 -16.58 1.99
C GLY A 251 -20.91 -16.71 3.21
N GLY A 252 -20.18 -17.81 3.29
CA GLY A 252 -19.23 -18.04 4.37
C GLY A 252 -18.16 -19.04 4.00
N ASN A 253 -17.36 -19.44 4.99
CA ASN A 253 -16.23 -20.35 4.78
C ASN A 253 -16.68 -21.71 4.21
N GLU A 254 -17.91 -22.11 4.51
CA GLU A 254 -18.59 -23.29 3.96
C GLU A 254 -18.54 -23.36 2.42
N LEU A 255 -18.37 -22.23 1.73
CA LEU A 255 -18.24 -22.19 0.28
C LEU A 255 -16.82 -22.52 -0.21
N TYR A 256 -15.79 -22.18 0.57
CA TYR A 256 -14.38 -22.19 0.16
C TYR A 256 -13.61 -23.39 0.69
N GLU A 257 -14.18 -24.15 1.63
CA GLU A 257 -13.52 -25.33 2.19
C GLU A 257 -13.37 -26.46 1.17
N ASN A 258 -12.17 -27.04 1.09
CA ASN A 258 -11.85 -28.23 0.29
C ASN A 258 -12.18 -28.08 -1.20
N ASN A 259 -11.92 -26.91 -1.79
CA ASN A 259 -12.08 -26.69 -3.22
C ASN A 259 -11.12 -25.58 -3.72
N ARG A 260 -11.19 -25.27 -5.03
CA ARG A 260 -10.30 -24.29 -5.68
C ARG A 260 -10.79 -22.85 -5.61
N LEU A 261 -12.01 -22.59 -5.11
CA LEU A 261 -12.52 -21.23 -4.96
C LEU A 261 -11.72 -20.51 -3.89
N ASP A 262 -11.16 -19.36 -4.24
CA ASP A 262 -10.51 -18.43 -3.32
C ASP A 262 -11.49 -17.33 -2.90
N ARG A 263 -11.18 -16.72 -1.75
CA ARG A 263 -11.91 -15.60 -1.14
C ARG A 263 -11.51 -14.31 -1.83
N GLY A 264 -12.08 -14.09 -3.01
CA GLY A 264 -11.87 -12.91 -3.84
C GLY A 264 -12.54 -11.68 -3.25
N HIS A 265 -11.76 -10.63 -3.00
CA HIS A 265 -12.31 -9.34 -2.56
C HIS A 265 -12.92 -8.60 -3.76
N ILE A 266 -14.11 -7.99 -3.59
CA ILE A 266 -14.64 -7.03 -4.56
C ILE A 266 -13.92 -5.68 -4.39
N ALA A 267 -14.11 -5.00 -3.26
CA ALA A 267 -13.26 -3.88 -2.86
C ALA A 267 -11.97 -4.45 -2.28
N ARG A 268 -10.86 -4.25 -2.99
CA ARG A 268 -9.60 -4.90 -2.62
C ARG A 268 -9.10 -4.33 -1.31
N ARG A 269 -8.58 -5.20 -0.45
CA ARG A 269 -8.00 -4.80 0.83
C ARG A 269 -7.00 -3.64 0.70
N ALA A 270 -6.09 -3.70 -0.27
CA ALA A 270 -5.03 -2.72 -0.43
C ALA A 270 -5.56 -1.30 -0.72
N ASP A 271 -6.68 -1.21 -1.42
CA ASP A 271 -7.35 0.04 -1.82
C ASP A 271 -7.94 0.77 -0.62
N LEU A 272 -8.23 0.05 0.47
CA LEU A 272 -8.95 0.56 1.63
C LEU A 272 -8.03 1.03 2.74
N LEU A 273 -6.71 0.90 2.63
CA LEU A 273 -5.77 1.15 3.74
C LEU A 273 -5.35 2.62 3.84
N TRP A 274 -6.34 3.50 3.84
CA TRP A 274 -6.33 4.95 3.87
C TRP A 274 -6.06 5.71 5.17
N GLY A 275 -5.73 7.00 5.13
CA GLY A 275 -6.13 7.93 6.19
C GLY A 275 -5.37 7.80 7.51
N SER A 276 -6.06 7.92 8.64
CA SER A 276 -5.41 7.77 9.95
C SER A 276 -5.04 6.30 10.23
N LEU A 277 -4.05 6.04 11.08
CA LEU A 277 -3.68 4.66 11.41
C LEU A 277 -4.84 3.85 12.05
N PRO A 278 -5.66 4.41 12.96
CA PRO A 278 -6.85 3.72 13.48
C PRO A 278 -7.89 3.39 12.40
N GLU A 279 -8.14 4.33 11.49
CA GLU A 279 -9.06 4.20 10.37
C GLU A 279 -8.59 3.12 9.38
N ALA A 280 -7.33 3.16 8.93
CA ALA A 280 -6.73 2.14 8.08
C ALA A 280 -6.80 0.74 8.72
N LYS A 281 -6.58 0.62 10.04
CA LYS A 281 -6.70 -0.65 10.77
C LYS A 281 -8.14 -1.15 10.78
N LYS A 282 -9.11 -0.25 10.96
CA LYS A 282 -10.52 -0.61 10.92
C LYS A 282 -10.96 -1.06 9.53
N ALA A 283 -10.58 -0.33 8.48
CA ALA A 283 -10.80 -0.71 7.08
C ALA A 283 -10.17 -2.06 6.74
N ASN A 284 -8.94 -2.31 7.24
CA ASN A 284 -8.25 -3.59 7.09
C ASN A 284 -9.02 -4.76 7.72
N THR A 285 -9.72 -4.56 8.85
CA THR A 285 -10.57 -5.59 9.45
C THR A 285 -11.89 -5.72 8.69
N ASP A 286 -12.53 -4.59 8.35
CA ASP A 286 -13.82 -4.57 7.67
C ASP A 286 -13.75 -5.23 6.28
N SER A 287 -12.59 -5.15 5.59
CA SER A 287 -12.42 -5.76 4.25
C SER A 287 -12.56 -7.29 4.25
N PHE A 288 -12.44 -7.95 5.40
CA PHE A 288 -12.52 -9.40 5.56
C PHE A 288 -13.94 -9.91 5.87
N PHE A 289 -14.95 -9.03 5.90
CA PHE A 289 -16.34 -9.48 5.96
C PHE A 289 -16.74 -10.18 4.65
N TYR A 290 -17.39 -11.35 4.76
CA TYR A 290 -17.86 -12.10 3.59
C TYR A 290 -18.83 -11.31 2.68
N THR A 291 -19.43 -10.23 3.18
CA THR A 291 -20.23 -9.28 2.40
C THR A 291 -19.43 -8.59 1.28
N ASN A 292 -18.11 -8.52 1.40
CA ASN A 292 -17.18 -8.00 0.39
C ASN A 292 -16.45 -9.12 -0.39
N ILE A 293 -16.81 -10.39 -0.17
CA ILE A 293 -16.09 -11.54 -0.72
C ILE A 293 -16.98 -12.33 -1.67
N THR A 294 -16.41 -12.67 -2.82
CA THR A 294 -17.04 -13.55 -3.82
C THR A 294 -16.14 -14.72 -4.19
N PRO A 295 -16.71 -15.89 -4.54
CA PRO A 295 -15.98 -17.01 -5.08
C PRO A 295 -15.29 -16.64 -6.39
N GLN A 296 -13.97 -16.60 -6.35
CA GLN A 296 -13.11 -16.37 -7.51
C GLN A 296 -12.16 -17.56 -7.64
N MET A 297 -11.88 -17.99 -8.87
CA MET A 297 -10.83 -18.98 -9.08
C MET A 297 -9.47 -18.44 -8.60
N ASP A 298 -8.62 -19.34 -8.12
CA ASP A 298 -7.34 -19.00 -7.50
C ASP A 298 -6.41 -18.21 -8.44
N ASP A 299 -6.41 -18.58 -9.71
CA ASP A 299 -5.74 -17.87 -10.81
C ASP A 299 -6.32 -16.47 -11.07
N PHE A 300 -7.63 -16.27 -11.02
CA PHE A 300 -8.30 -14.96 -11.13
C PHE A 300 -7.86 -14.03 -9.99
N ASN A 301 -7.91 -14.50 -8.74
CA ASN A 301 -7.53 -13.69 -7.58
C ASN A 301 -6.01 -13.43 -7.52
N GLN A 302 -5.17 -14.31 -8.08
CA GLN A 302 -3.71 -14.14 -8.12
C GLN A 302 -3.21 -13.33 -9.32
N SER A 303 -3.84 -13.48 -10.49
CA SER A 303 -3.62 -12.61 -11.65
C SER A 303 -4.12 -11.20 -11.39
N SER A 304 -5.14 -10.97 -10.56
CA SER A 304 -5.47 -9.62 -10.08
C SER A 304 -4.35 -8.98 -9.24
N LYS A 305 -3.47 -9.78 -8.60
CA LYS A 305 -2.33 -9.30 -7.80
C LYS A 305 -1.08 -8.97 -8.62
N ASN A 306 -0.88 -9.60 -9.79
CA ASN A 306 0.33 -9.47 -10.64
C ASN A 306 0.06 -9.29 -12.15
N GLY A 307 -1.20 -9.17 -12.55
CA GLY A 307 -1.67 -9.19 -13.94
C GLY A 307 -2.24 -7.84 -14.38
N LEU A 308 -3.02 -7.84 -15.46
CA LEU A 308 -3.45 -6.63 -16.16
C LEU A 308 -4.16 -5.61 -15.25
N TRP A 309 -4.88 -6.04 -14.21
CA TRP A 309 -5.55 -5.15 -13.27
C TRP A 309 -4.56 -4.45 -12.30
N GLY A 310 -3.58 -5.18 -11.75
CA GLY A 310 -2.49 -4.55 -10.99
C GLY A 310 -1.64 -3.61 -11.86
N LYS A 311 -1.52 -3.91 -13.15
CA LYS A 311 -0.91 -3.01 -14.13
C LYS A 311 -1.81 -1.82 -14.50
N LEU A 312 -3.13 -1.99 -14.54
CA LEU A 312 -4.09 -0.91 -14.81
C LEU A 312 -4.01 0.13 -13.71
N GLU A 313 -3.82 -0.34 -12.49
CA GLU A 313 -3.50 0.51 -11.36
C GLU A 313 -2.16 1.21 -11.56
N ASP A 314 -1.08 0.49 -11.92
CA ASP A 314 0.20 1.13 -12.28
C ASP A 314 0.07 2.16 -13.41
N ALA A 315 -0.86 1.98 -14.36
CA ALA A 315 -1.14 2.93 -15.44
C ALA A 315 -1.88 4.17 -14.94
N VAL A 316 -2.91 4.00 -14.09
CA VAL A 316 -3.55 5.10 -13.36
C VAL A 316 -2.52 5.82 -12.46
N PHE A 317 -1.53 5.09 -11.91
CA PHE A 317 -0.40 5.63 -11.14
C PHE A 317 0.69 6.30 -11.99
N ALA A 318 0.78 6.04 -13.30
CA ALA A 318 1.88 6.55 -14.14
C ALA A 318 1.68 8.00 -14.61
N ASP A 319 0.42 8.43 -14.76
CA ASP A 319 0.05 9.78 -15.24
C ASP A 319 -0.30 10.75 -14.09
N THR A 320 -0.27 10.29 -12.83
CA THR A 320 -0.63 11.09 -11.66
C THR A 320 0.50 11.04 -10.62
N GLU A 321 0.95 12.19 -10.10
CA GLU A 321 1.88 12.19 -8.97
C GLU A 321 1.21 11.44 -7.80
N VAL A 322 1.85 10.36 -7.34
CA VAL A 322 1.30 9.38 -6.38
C VAL A 322 0.76 10.02 -5.10
N ASP A 323 1.28 11.20 -4.75
CA ASP A 323 0.93 11.95 -3.54
C ASP A 323 -0.44 12.66 -3.60
N ASP A 324 -1.10 12.75 -4.77
CA ASP A 324 -2.43 13.40 -4.94
C ASP A 324 -3.46 12.52 -5.67
N LEU A 325 -3.20 11.21 -5.79
CA LEU A 325 -4.11 10.31 -6.49
C LEU A 325 -5.37 10.01 -5.65
N LYS A 326 -6.52 10.47 -6.14
CA LYS A 326 -7.84 10.10 -5.62
C LYS A 326 -8.67 9.37 -6.68
N VAL A 327 -9.23 8.23 -6.30
CA VAL A 327 -10.05 7.39 -7.18
C VAL A 327 -11.32 6.95 -6.46
N SER A 328 -12.45 6.96 -7.17
CA SER A 328 -13.69 6.31 -6.75
C SER A 328 -13.91 5.07 -7.62
N VAL A 329 -14.19 3.93 -7.02
CA VAL A 329 -14.37 2.66 -7.73
C VAL A 329 -15.67 2.00 -7.32
N PHE A 330 -16.35 1.42 -8.29
CA PHE A 330 -17.50 0.55 -8.09
C PHE A 330 -17.23 -0.80 -8.71
N GLY A 331 -17.77 -1.87 -8.13
CA GLY A 331 -17.69 -3.18 -8.75
C GLY A 331 -18.57 -4.21 -8.07
N GLY A 332 -18.70 -5.36 -8.71
CA GLY A 332 -19.51 -6.45 -8.21
C GLY A 332 -19.53 -7.63 -9.17
N PRO A 333 -20.18 -8.73 -8.78
CA PRO A 333 -20.53 -9.81 -9.71
C PRO A 333 -21.63 -9.37 -10.70
N VAL A 334 -21.67 -10.03 -11.84
CA VAL A 334 -22.84 -10.05 -12.73
C VAL A 334 -23.57 -11.37 -12.46
N PHE A 335 -24.86 -11.29 -12.15
CA PHE A 335 -25.67 -12.47 -11.86
C PHE A 335 -26.46 -12.91 -13.09
N GLN A 336 -26.32 -14.18 -13.46
CA GLN A 336 -27.04 -14.78 -14.58
C GLN A 336 -28.00 -15.87 -14.09
N GLU A 337 -29.09 -16.07 -14.84
CA GLU A 337 -30.09 -17.09 -14.46
C GLU A 337 -29.52 -18.50 -14.52
N ASP A 338 -28.57 -18.76 -15.42
CA ASP A 338 -27.89 -20.05 -15.62
C ASP A 338 -26.57 -20.18 -14.82
N ASP A 339 -26.26 -19.25 -13.92
CA ASP A 339 -25.10 -19.37 -13.04
C ASP A 339 -25.16 -20.70 -12.26
N ARG A 340 -24.02 -21.40 -12.25
CA ARG A 340 -23.90 -22.74 -11.65
C ARG A 340 -24.17 -22.67 -10.16
N ALA A 341 -25.10 -23.51 -9.69
CA ALA A 341 -25.30 -23.71 -8.26
C ALA A 341 -24.17 -24.57 -7.67
N PHE A 342 -23.57 -24.12 -6.57
CA PHE A 342 -22.57 -24.85 -5.80
C PHE A 342 -22.81 -24.59 -4.31
N ARG A 343 -22.94 -25.68 -3.52
CA ARG A 343 -23.23 -25.63 -2.08
C ARG A 343 -24.40 -24.71 -1.70
N GLY A 344 -25.44 -24.69 -2.53
CA GLY A 344 -26.68 -23.94 -2.27
C GLY A 344 -26.67 -22.46 -2.71
N VAL A 345 -25.59 -21.97 -3.32
CA VAL A 345 -25.50 -20.60 -3.88
C VAL A 345 -25.12 -20.65 -5.35
N LYS A 346 -25.57 -19.66 -6.14
CA LYS A 346 -25.15 -19.51 -7.54
C LYS A 346 -23.81 -18.78 -7.61
N ILE A 347 -22.86 -19.34 -8.36
CA ILE A 347 -21.50 -18.80 -8.47
C ILE A 347 -21.41 -17.91 -9.71
N PRO A 348 -21.13 -16.60 -9.55
CA PRO A 348 -21.02 -15.69 -10.69
C PRO A 348 -19.81 -16.03 -11.54
N ARG A 349 -19.99 -16.00 -12.87
CA ARG A 349 -18.91 -16.18 -13.86
C ARG A 349 -18.28 -14.87 -14.33
N GLU A 350 -18.98 -13.77 -14.11
CA GLU A 350 -18.61 -12.44 -14.57
C GLU A 350 -18.56 -11.48 -13.38
N PHE A 351 -17.65 -10.52 -13.46
CA PHE A 351 -17.53 -9.39 -12.55
C PHE A 351 -17.40 -8.11 -13.35
N TRP A 352 -17.75 -7.00 -12.76
CA TRP A 352 -17.62 -5.69 -13.36
C TRP A 352 -16.91 -4.73 -12.44
N LYS A 353 -16.26 -3.73 -13.02
CA LYS A 353 -15.70 -2.59 -12.31
C LYS A 353 -15.89 -1.30 -13.09
N ILE A 354 -16.08 -0.21 -12.38
CA ILE A 354 -16.03 1.15 -12.91
C ILE A 354 -14.99 1.90 -12.10
N ILE A 355 -14.01 2.49 -12.79
CA ILE A 355 -13.01 3.38 -12.19
C ILE A 355 -13.36 4.80 -12.58
N ALA A 356 -13.44 5.70 -11.60
CA ALA A 356 -13.61 7.12 -11.78
C ALA A 356 -12.46 7.89 -11.11
N PHE A 357 -11.84 8.82 -11.84
CA PHE A 357 -10.71 9.63 -11.37
C PHE A 357 -10.73 11.00 -12.04
N THR A 358 -10.06 11.97 -11.44
CA THR A 358 -9.94 13.32 -12.02
C THR A 358 -8.58 13.48 -12.66
N GLU A 359 -8.56 13.86 -13.94
CA GLU A 359 -7.35 14.16 -14.69
C GLU A 359 -7.47 15.57 -15.26
N HIS A 360 -6.50 16.44 -14.97
CA HIS A 360 -6.53 17.85 -15.38
C HIS A 360 -7.84 18.60 -15.06
N GLY A 361 -8.43 18.31 -13.89
CA GLY A 361 -9.68 18.92 -13.42
C GLY A 361 -10.94 18.42 -14.13
N LYS A 362 -10.86 17.31 -14.88
CA LYS A 362 -12.00 16.66 -15.52
C LYS A 362 -12.18 15.25 -15.00
N LEU A 363 -13.41 14.90 -14.67
CA LEU A 363 -13.78 13.54 -14.33
C LEU A 363 -13.62 12.65 -15.58
N LYS A 364 -12.94 11.52 -15.41
CA LYS A 364 -12.86 10.42 -16.38
C LYS A 364 -13.46 9.17 -15.75
N THR A 365 -14.11 8.35 -16.58
CA THR A 365 -14.69 7.07 -16.14
C THR A 365 -14.40 5.98 -17.14
N LYS A 366 -14.07 4.79 -16.64
CA LYS A 366 -13.81 3.61 -17.47
C LYS A 366 -14.51 2.38 -16.86
N GLY A 367 -15.30 1.69 -17.68
CA GLY A 367 -16.02 0.46 -17.33
C GLY A 367 -15.28 -0.79 -17.81
N PHE A 368 -15.30 -1.84 -16.98
CA PHE A 368 -14.63 -3.11 -17.26
C PHE A 368 -15.54 -4.30 -16.93
N LEU A 369 -15.49 -5.32 -17.77
CA LEU A 369 -16.06 -6.64 -17.54
C LEU A 369 -14.93 -7.65 -17.43
N LEU A 370 -14.95 -8.48 -16.39
CA LEU A 370 -13.97 -9.50 -16.10
C LEU A 370 -14.67 -10.85 -16.09
N THR A 371 -14.17 -11.82 -16.85
CA THR A 371 -14.77 -13.15 -16.93
C THR A 371 -13.87 -14.20 -16.31
N GLN A 372 -14.44 -15.13 -15.54
CA GLN A 372 -13.77 -16.32 -15.04
C GLN A 372 -14.41 -17.59 -15.59
N ASN A 373 -13.60 -18.61 -15.83
CA ASN A 373 -14.08 -19.92 -16.29
C ASN A 373 -14.30 -20.86 -15.10
N LEU A 374 -15.53 -21.36 -14.93
CA LEU A 374 -15.92 -22.27 -13.86
C LEU A 374 -15.95 -23.76 -14.27
N VAL A 375 -15.64 -24.10 -15.52
CA VAL A 375 -15.61 -25.49 -16.01
C VAL A 375 -14.62 -26.36 -15.20
N GLN A 376 -13.59 -25.73 -14.64
CA GLN A 376 -12.51 -26.38 -13.89
C GLN A 376 -12.86 -26.81 -12.45
N LEU A 377 -14.10 -26.66 -11.99
CA LEU A 377 -14.51 -27.15 -10.66
C LEU A 377 -14.41 -28.69 -10.53
N GLU A 378 -14.20 -29.41 -11.64
CA GLU A 378 -14.09 -30.88 -11.69
C GLU A 378 -12.90 -31.45 -12.51
N THR A 379 -12.11 -30.64 -13.25
CA THR A 379 -10.97 -31.13 -14.08
C THR A 379 -9.79 -30.15 -14.15
N LEU A 380 -8.57 -30.70 -14.34
CA LEU A 380 -7.25 -30.06 -14.29
C LEU A 380 -6.78 -29.54 -15.67
N GLU A 381 -7.50 -28.61 -16.28
CA GLU A 381 -6.98 -27.87 -17.45
C GLU A 381 -7.16 -26.36 -17.25
N LEU A 382 -6.09 -25.61 -17.53
CA LEU A 382 -5.94 -24.17 -17.32
C LEU A 382 -6.41 -23.43 -18.58
N ASP A 383 -7.48 -22.65 -18.54
CA ASP A 383 -7.90 -21.67 -19.58
C ASP A 383 -9.07 -20.81 -19.06
N GLU A 384 -9.19 -19.48 -19.24
CA GLU A 384 -8.30 -18.36 -19.60
C GLU A 384 -9.02 -17.10 -19.04
N PHE A 385 -8.33 -16.21 -18.33
CA PHE A 385 -8.91 -14.98 -17.76
C PHE A 385 -9.00 -13.88 -18.82
N ARG A 386 -10.15 -13.20 -18.91
CA ARG A 386 -10.36 -12.13 -19.89
C ARG A 386 -10.92 -10.87 -19.25
N VAL A 387 -10.35 -9.73 -19.64
CA VAL A 387 -10.82 -8.40 -19.27
C VAL A 387 -11.28 -7.72 -20.55
N PHE A 388 -12.43 -7.07 -20.50
CA PHE A 388 -12.96 -6.27 -21.59
C PHE A 388 -13.24 -4.87 -21.07
N GLN A 389 -12.86 -3.86 -21.83
CA GLN A 389 -13.39 -2.51 -21.63
C GLN A 389 -14.81 -2.46 -22.22
N VAL A 390 -15.77 -1.96 -21.46
CA VAL A 390 -17.20 -1.94 -21.83
C VAL A 390 -17.83 -0.60 -21.47
N THR A 391 -18.92 -0.24 -22.13
CA THR A 391 -19.66 0.99 -21.82
C THR A 391 -20.46 0.84 -20.53
N LEU A 392 -20.76 1.95 -19.88
CA LEU A 392 -21.62 1.93 -18.69
C LEU A 392 -23.02 1.41 -19.00
N GLY A 393 -23.61 1.77 -20.16
CA GLY A 393 -24.93 1.25 -20.56
C GLY A 393 -24.96 -0.27 -20.74
N GLU A 394 -23.86 -0.89 -21.20
CA GLU A 394 -23.76 -2.35 -21.23
C GLU A 394 -23.75 -2.95 -19.81
N LEU A 395 -23.01 -2.36 -18.89
CA LEU A 395 -22.99 -2.79 -17.49
C LEU A 395 -24.36 -2.64 -16.83
N GLU A 396 -25.10 -1.56 -17.09
CA GLU A 396 -26.47 -1.37 -16.57
C GLU A 396 -27.40 -2.48 -17.07
N ASN A 397 -27.34 -2.81 -18.36
CA ASN A 397 -28.14 -3.90 -18.94
C ASN A 397 -27.83 -5.27 -18.31
N ARG A 398 -26.54 -5.56 -18.06
CA ARG A 398 -26.10 -6.84 -17.47
C ARG A 398 -26.41 -6.94 -15.98
N THR A 399 -26.27 -5.85 -15.24
CA THR A 399 -26.33 -5.85 -13.78
C THR A 399 -27.69 -5.45 -13.21
N ARG A 400 -28.56 -4.86 -14.05
CA ARG A 400 -29.83 -4.24 -13.65
C ARG A 400 -29.63 -3.12 -12.60
N LEU A 401 -28.46 -2.48 -12.65
CA LEU A 401 -28.13 -1.30 -11.87
C LEU A 401 -28.32 -0.05 -12.73
N SER A 402 -28.51 1.10 -12.10
CA SER A 402 -28.41 2.41 -12.75
C SER A 402 -27.26 3.19 -12.13
N PHE A 403 -26.31 3.62 -12.97
CA PHE A 403 -25.14 4.37 -12.53
C PHE A 403 -25.42 5.88 -12.52
N PRO A 404 -24.76 6.65 -11.63
CA PRO A 404 -24.90 8.10 -11.58
C PRO A 404 -24.63 8.78 -12.93
N ALA A 405 -25.37 9.84 -13.23
CA ALA A 405 -25.20 10.63 -14.45
C ALA A 405 -23.78 11.21 -14.63
N ALA A 406 -23.09 11.52 -13.52
CA ALA A 406 -21.70 11.97 -13.53
C ALA A 406 -20.80 10.96 -14.24
N LEU A 407 -20.95 9.66 -13.94
CA LEU A 407 -20.15 8.59 -14.54
C LEU A 407 -20.42 8.42 -16.04
N HIS A 408 -21.68 8.53 -16.46
CA HIS A 408 -22.06 8.47 -17.88
C HIS A 408 -21.49 9.63 -18.68
N LYS A 409 -21.49 10.84 -18.12
CA LYS A 409 -20.95 12.04 -18.77
C LYS A 409 -19.43 11.95 -19.00
N SER A 410 -18.72 11.22 -18.15
CA SER A 410 -17.27 11.02 -18.20
C SER A 410 -16.84 9.69 -18.83
N ASP A 411 -17.77 8.86 -19.30
CA ASP A 411 -17.49 7.67 -20.11
C ASP A 411 -17.36 8.07 -21.59
N THR A 412 -16.13 8.04 -22.10
CA THR A 412 -15.81 8.40 -23.49
C THR A 412 -15.75 7.20 -24.43
N LEU A 413 -15.94 5.98 -23.91
CA LEU A 413 -15.72 4.76 -24.68
C LEU A 413 -16.70 4.61 -25.85
N GLN A 414 -16.18 4.27 -27.02
CA GLN A 414 -16.95 3.88 -28.20
C GLN A 414 -16.52 2.48 -28.64
N VAL A 415 -17.40 1.48 -28.51
CA VAL A 415 -17.11 0.08 -28.84
C VAL A 415 -18.28 -0.60 -29.56
N PRO A 416 -18.03 -1.63 -30.41
CA PRO A 416 -19.08 -2.42 -31.06
C PRO A 416 -20.03 -3.06 -30.03
N GLU A 417 -21.32 -3.20 -30.33
CA GLU A 417 -22.35 -3.55 -29.34
C GLU A 417 -22.20 -4.95 -28.70
N ALA A 418 -21.66 -5.95 -29.42
CA ALA A 418 -21.51 -7.32 -28.92
C ALA A 418 -20.09 -7.62 -28.37
N VAL A 419 -20.00 -8.17 -27.16
CA VAL A 419 -18.71 -8.57 -26.53
C VAL A 419 -18.01 -9.69 -27.27
N ALA A 420 -18.75 -10.60 -27.90
CA ALA A 420 -18.18 -11.71 -28.68
C ALA A 420 -17.35 -11.23 -29.89
N ASP A 421 -17.60 -10.01 -30.36
CA ASP A 421 -16.90 -9.38 -31.48
C ASP A 421 -15.72 -8.50 -31.01
N ARG A 422 -15.47 -8.41 -29.68
CA ARG A 422 -14.39 -7.62 -29.10
C ARG A 422 -13.22 -8.53 -28.71
N ALA A 423 -12.00 -8.09 -29.02
CA ALA A 423 -10.80 -8.73 -28.48
C ALA A 423 -10.70 -8.44 -26.97
N PRO A 424 -10.33 -9.42 -26.13
CA PRO A 424 -10.01 -9.16 -24.74
C PRO A 424 -8.79 -8.24 -24.65
N LEU A 425 -8.68 -7.47 -23.57
CA LEU A 425 -7.49 -6.69 -23.26
C LEU A 425 -6.36 -7.65 -22.88
N GLU A 426 -5.26 -7.61 -23.62
CA GLU A 426 -4.05 -8.38 -23.35
C GLU A 426 -3.00 -7.51 -22.62
N THR A 427 -3.02 -6.21 -22.90
CA THR A 427 -2.07 -5.21 -22.39
C THR A 427 -2.74 -3.89 -22.02
N LEU A 428 -2.00 -3.01 -21.32
CA LEU A 428 -2.50 -1.67 -20.97
C LEU A 428 -2.69 -0.74 -22.18
N ALA A 429 -1.98 -1.01 -23.27
CA ALA A 429 -2.08 -0.24 -24.50
C ALA A 429 -3.42 -0.50 -25.22
N ASP A 430 -4.12 -1.57 -24.85
CA ASP A 430 -5.41 -1.93 -25.43
C ASP A 430 -6.56 -1.11 -24.82
N ILE A 431 -6.30 -0.41 -23.70
CA ILE A 431 -7.29 0.43 -23.03
C ILE A 431 -7.39 1.76 -23.77
N GLN A 432 -8.62 2.18 -24.08
CA GLN A 432 -8.88 3.50 -24.64
C GLN A 432 -8.87 4.53 -23.51
N TRP A 433 -7.78 5.31 -23.43
CA TRP A 433 -7.54 6.35 -22.42
C TRP A 433 -8.15 7.71 -22.78
N ASP A 434 -8.32 7.95 -24.08
CA ASP A 434 -8.75 9.19 -24.73
C ASP A 434 -10.07 9.77 -24.20
#